data_AF-A0A529NL66-F1
#
_entry.id   AF-A0A529NL66-F1
#
_cell.length_a   1.000
_cell.length_b   1.000
_cell.length_c   1.000
_cell.angle_alpha   90.00
_cell.angle_beta   90.00
_cell.angle_gamma   90.00
#
_symmetry.space_group_name_H-M   'P 1'
#
loop_
_entity.id
_entity.type
_entity.pdbx_description
1 polymer ?
#
loop_
_entity_poly.entity_id
_entity_poly.type
_entity_poly.pdbx_seq_one_letter_code
_entity_poly.pdbx_strand_id
1 'polypeptide(L)' 'MKFSILAAAVFILALASGASAEEHVVQMLNKGEKGAMVFQPAFVKA' A
#
# COMPACT_ATOMS: atom_id res chain seq x y z
N MET A 1 -2.32 -5.75 38.26
CA MET A 1 -1.05 -5.66 37.52
C MET A 1 -0.95 -6.68 36.39
N LYS A 2 -1.04 -7.99 36.67
CA LYS A 2 -0.97 -9.05 35.63
C LYS A 2 -1.98 -8.88 34.47
N PHE A 3 -3.25 -8.62 34.80
CA PHE A 3 -4.30 -8.39 33.80
C PHE A 3 -4.11 -7.10 32.98
N SER A 4 -3.54 -6.06 33.58
CA SER A 4 -3.26 -4.79 32.90
C SER A 4 -2.18 -4.94 31.82
N ILE A 5 -1.16 -5.76 32.09
CA ILE A 5 -0.10 -6.07 31.13
C ILE A 5 -0.66 -6.86 29.95
N LEU A 6 -1.54 -7.84 30.23
CA LEU A 6 -2.17 -8.65 29.19
C LEU A 6 -3.09 -7.82 28.29
N ALA A 7 -3.87 -6.90 28.86
CA ALA A 7 -4.73 -5.99 28.10
C ALA A 7 -3.91 -5.05 27.18
N ALA A 8 -2.79 -4.53 27.68
CA ALA A 8 -1.89 -3.68 26.89
C ALA A 8 -1.27 -4.44 25.71
N ALA A 9 -0.86 -5.70 25.93
CA ALA A 9 -0.30 -6.54 24.87
C ALA A 9 -1.30 -6.81 23.73
N VAL A 10 -2.56 -7.15 24.08
CA VAL A 10 -3.63 -7.37 23.10
C VAL A 10 -3.91 -6.10 22.30
N PHE A 11 -3.90 -4.92 22.94
CA PHE A 11 -4.11 -3.65 22.28
C PHE A 11 -3.01 -3.32 21.26
N ILE A 12 -1.75 -3.58 21.60
CA ILE A 12 -0.61 -3.39 20.69
C ILE A 12 -0.70 -4.34 19.48
N LEU A 13 -1.08 -5.60 19.71
CA LEU A 13 -1.31 -6.57 18.64
C LEU A 13 -2.45 -6.16 17.70
N ALA A 14 -3.52 -5.54 18.23
CA ALA A 14 -4.62 -5.04 17.41
C ALA A 14 -4.24 -3.82 16.55
N LEU A 15 -3.26 -3.02 16.99
CA LEU A 15 -2.73 -1.89 16.22
C LEU A 15 -1.73 -2.31 15.14
N ALA A 16 -1.15 -3.50 15.27
CA ALA A 16 -0.16 -4.03 14.32
C ALA A 16 -0.78 -4.64 13.05
N SER A 17 -2.11 -4.78 12.98
CA SER A 17 -2.79 -5.35 11.81
C SER A 17 -3.00 -4.29 10.71
N GLY A 18 -2.10 -4.21 9.73
CA GLY A 18 -2.36 -3.37 8.55
C GLY A 18 -1.16 -3.08 7.66
N ALA A 19 -0.43 -4.10 7.23
CA ALA A 19 0.40 -3.95 6.03
C ALA A 19 -0.49 -4.29 4.81
N SER A 20 -1.16 -3.28 4.26
CA SER A 20 -1.95 -3.42 3.04
C SER A 20 -1.00 -3.37 1.83
N ALA A 21 -0.89 -4.48 1.10
CA ALA A 21 -0.23 -4.51 -0.19
C ALA A 21 -1.24 -4.09 -1.26
N GLU A 22 -1.16 -2.85 -1.73
CA GLU A 22 -2.00 -2.35 -2.81
C GLU A 22 -1.39 -2.69 -4.17
N GLU A 23 -2.23 -3.20 -5.08
CA GLU A 23 -1.82 -3.52 -6.45
C GLU A 23 -1.81 -2.25 -7.32
N HIS A 24 -0.70 -2.06 -8.04
CA HIS A 24 -0.54 -0.93 -8.95
C HIS A 24 -0.26 -1.44 -10.36
N VAL A 25 -1.19 -1.20 -11.29
CA VAL A 25 -1.07 -1.59 -12.70
C VAL A 25 -0.58 -0.41 -13.53
N VAL A 26 0.54 -0.57 -14.23
CA VAL A 26 1.08 0.43 -15.16
C VAL A 26 1.20 -0.19 -16.55
N GLN A 27 0.55 0.44 -17.52
CA GLN A 27 0.54 0.01 -18.91
C GLN A 27 1.75 0.57 -19.66
N MET A 28 2.37 -0.24 -20.53
CA MET A 28 3.38 0.24 -21.49
C MET A 28 2.75 0.38 -22.87
N LEU A 29 2.82 1.57 -23.46
CA LEU A 29 2.14 1.87 -24.71
C LEU A 29 3.11 2.48 -25.73
N ASN A 30 3.05 2.01 -26.97
CA ASN A 30 3.75 2.68 -28.08
C ASN A 30 3.19 4.08 -28.35
N LYS A 31 1.93 4.34 -28.01
CA LYS A 31 1.28 5.66 -28.07
C LYS A 31 0.22 5.79 -26.97
N GLY A 32 0.28 6.84 -26.17
CA GLY A 32 -0.68 7.16 -25.11
C GLY A 32 -0.95 8.67 -25.03
N GLU A 33 -1.68 9.12 -24.00
CA GLU A 33 -2.14 10.51 -23.89
C GLU A 33 -0.99 11.54 -23.84
N LYS A 34 0.19 11.12 -23.39
CA LYS A 34 1.38 11.97 -23.27
C LYS A 34 2.34 11.87 -24.48
N GLY A 35 1.98 11.13 -25.52
CA GLY A 35 2.78 11.01 -26.74
C GLY A 35 3.16 9.57 -27.09
N ALA A 36 4.24 9.41 -27.85
CA ALA A 36 4.76 8.10 -28.24
C ALA A 36 5.65 7.49 -27.13
N MET A 37 5.63 6.17 -27.02
CA MET A 37 6.44 5.35 -26.12
C MET A 37 6.32 5.77 -24.64
N VAL A 38 5.15 5.55 -24.04
CA VAL A 38 4.80 6.03 -22.69
C VAL A 38 4.33 4.92 -21.75
N PHE A 39 4.54 5.14 -20.45
CA PHE A 39 3.89 4.40 -19.39
C PHE A 39 2.63 5.15 -18.91
N GLN A 40 1.55 4.43 -18.63
CA GLN A 40 0.32 5.00 -18.09
C GLN A 40 -0.24 4.19 -16.90
N PRO A 41 -0.45 4.81 -15.72
CA PRO A 41 -0.07 6.19 -15.39
C PRO A 41 1.46 6.38 -15.39
N ALA A 42 1.92 7.60 -15.69
CA ALA A 42 3.35 7.91 -15.74
C ALA A 42 3.99 8.05 -14.34
N PHE A 43 3.16 8.12 -13.30
CA PHE A 43 3.57 8.19 -11.90
C PHE A 43 2.57 7.42 -11.05
N VAL A 44 3.09 6.61 -10.13
CA VAL A 44 2.33 5.89 -9.12
C VAL A 44 2.81 6.35 -7.75
N LYS A 45 1.89 6.75 -6.89
CA LYS A 45 2.19 7.08 -5.50
C LYS A 45 2.01 5.82 -4.66
N ALA A 46 3.12 5.18 -4.30
CA ALA A 46 3.18 4.05 -3.39
C ALA A 46 3.44 4.49 -1.95
#